data_AF-A0A9N8ZAK8-F1
#
_entry.id   AF-A0A9N8ZAK8-F1
#
_cell.length_a   1.000
_cell.length_b   1.000
_cell.length_c   1.000
_cell.angle_alpha   90.00
_cell.angle_beta   90.00
_cell.angle_gamma   90.00
#
_symmetry.space_group_name_H-M   'P 1'
#
loop_
_entity.id
_entity.type
_entity.pdbx_description
1 polymer ?
#
loop_
_entity_poly.entity_id
_entity_poly.type
_entity_poly.pdbx_seq_one_letter_code
_entity_poly.pdbx_strand_id
1 'polypeptide(L)'
;AILELVATGSVSKLKKHFGQVLEYADKLCPREVWIVHFSREDSSTSDPYWPCENLQNGRFNIIHFWHDQNFSNVRMSSRFRDATGKFCEIKDEQILP
;
A
#
# COMPACT_ATOMS: atom_id res chain seq x y z
N ALA A 1 3.18 -3.22 15.83
CA ALA A 1 2.76 -2.87 14.46
C ALA A 1 3.03 -4.06 13.55
N ILE A 2 2.37 -4.14 12.41
CA ILE A 2 2.67 -5.10 11.33
C ILE A 2 3.10 -4.30 10.10
N LEU A 3 4.17 -4.74 9.45
CA LEU A 3 4.66 -4.18 8.20
C LEU A 3 4.79 -5.32 7.19
N GLU A 4 4.06 -5.22 6.09
CA GLU A 4 4.16 -6.14 4.95
C GLU A 4 4.85 -5.41 3.79
N LEU A 5 6.00 -5.90 3.36
CA LEU A 5 6.75 -5.37 2.22
C LEU A 5 6.54 -6.30 1.01
N VAL A 6 5.97 -5.77 -0.06
CA VAL A 6 5.59 -6.54 -1.25
C VAL A 6 6.23 -5.93 -2.49
N ALA A 7 6.85 -6.76 -3.33
CA ALA A 7 7.27 -6.37 -4.67
C ALA A 7 6.62 -7.31 -5.70
N THR A 8 5.65 -6.81 -6.46
CA THR A 8 4.92 -7.62 -7.45
C THR A 8 4.35 -6.73 -8.56
N GLY A 9 4.29 -7.25 -9.78
CA GLY A 9 3.42 -6.68 -10.82
C GLY A 9 1.98 -7.19 -10.71
N SER A 10 1.80 -8.43 -10.23
CA SER A 10 0.48 -9.04 -10.25
C SER A 10 -0.43 -8.57 -9.11
N VAL A 11 -1.60 -8.03 -9.47
CA VAL A 11 -2.70 -7.69 -8.55
C VAL A 11 -3.18 -8.91 -7.75
N SER A 12 -3.20 -10.11 -8.33
CA SER A 12 -3.66 -11.31 -7.61
C SER A 12 -2.69 -11.71 -6.49
N LYS A 13 -1.37 -11.56 -6.72
CA LYS A 13 -0.36 -11.72 -5.66
C LYS A 13 -0.53 -10.66 -4.58
N LEU A 14 -0.72 -9.39 -4.96
CA LEU A 14 -0.94 -8.30 -4.01
C LEU A 14 -2.16 -8.55 -3.11
N LYS A 15 -3.29 -8.99 -3.69
CA LYS A 15 -4.50 -9.39 -2.92
C LYS A 15 -4.22 -10.52 -1.93
N LYS A 16 -3.36 -11.48 -2.28
CA LYS A 16 -2.97 -12.56 -1.36
C LYS A 16 -2.23 -12.01 -0.13
N HIS A 17 -1.31 -11.07 -0.34
CA HIS A 17 -0.60 -10.40 0.75
C HIS A 17 -1.56 -9.60 1.66
N PHE A 18 -2.60 -8.98 1.08
CA PHE A 18 -3.64 -8.31 1.87
C PHE A 18 -4.39 -9.28 2.79
N GLY A 19 -4.76 -10.46 2.28
CA GLY A 19 -5.39 -11.50 3.11
C GLY A 19 -4.48 -11.95 4.26
N GLN A 20 -3.20 -12.20 3.96
CA GLN A 20 -2.23 -12.64 4.96
C GLN A 20 -2.02 -11.60 6.06
N VAL A 21 -1.85 -10.32 5.71
CA VAL A 21 -1.63 -9.27 6.70
C VAL A 21 -2.84 -9.10 7.62
N LEU A 22 -4.06 -9.27 7.09
CA LEU A 22 -5.30 -9.24 7.88
C LEU A 22 -5.38 -10.43 8.85
N GLU A 23 -5.01 -11.63 8.42
CA GLU A 23 -4.94 -12.79 9.32
C GLU A 23 -3.95 -12.58 10.47
N TYR A 24 -2.80 -11.96 10.20
CA TYR A 24 -1.85 -11.60 11.26
C TYR A 24 -2.39 -10.48 12.15
N ALA A 25 -3.07 -9.48 11.58
CA ALA A 25 -3.68 -8.41 12.35
C ALA A 25 -4.76 -8.93 13.31
N ASP A 26 -5.57 -9.89 12.89
CA ASP A 26 -6.59 -10.53 13.73
C ASP A 26 -5.98 -11.33 14.89
N LYS A 27 -4.83 -11.96 14.68
CA LYS A 27 -4.14 -12.75 15.71
C LYS A 27 -3.36 -11.91 16.71
N LEU A 28 -2.77 -10.81 16.24
CA LEU A 28 -1.80 -10.01 17.01
C LEU A 28 -2.40 -8.71 17.55
N CYS A 29 -3.59 -8.30 17.09
CA CYS A 29 -4.26 -7.07 17.48
C CYS A 29 -3.33 -5.83 17.47
N PRO A 30 -2.57 -5.59 16.39
CA PRO A 30 -1.63 -4.48 16.36
C PRO A 30 -2.38 -3.14 16.35
N ARG A 31 -1.73 -2.10 16.89
CA ARG A 31 -2.23 -0.72 16.78
C ARG A 31 -2.20 -0.19 15.34
N GLU A 32 -1.32 -0.73 14.51
CA GLU A 32 -1.02 -0.20 13.18
C GLU A 32 -0.56 -1.32 12.25
N VAL A 33 -1.05 -1.26 11.01
CA VAL A 33 -0.73 -2.21 9.94
C VAL A 33 -0.41 -1.41 8.69
N TRP A 34 0.77 -1.64 8.11
CA TRP A 34 1.20 -1.03 6.86
C TRP A 34 1.48 -2.08 5.81
N ILE A 35 1.03 -1.80 4.59
CA ILE A 35 1.44 -2.53 3.40
C ILE A 35 2.23 -1.58 2.52
N VAL A 36 3.48 -1.95 2.26
CA VAL A 36 4.38 -1.19 1.40
C VAL A 36 4.58 -1.99 0.13
N HIS A 37 4.04 -1.48 -0.97
CA HIS A 37 4.03 -2.17 -2.26
C HIS A 37 4.94 -1.45 -3.26
N PHE A 38 5.95 -2.16 -3.77
CA PHE A 38 6.80 -1.70 -4.87
C PHE A 38 6.37 -2.37 -6.17
N SER A 39 6.23 -1.58 -7.23
CA SER A 39 5.88 -2.05 -8.56
C SER A 39 6.59 -1.24 -9.63
N ARG A 40 6.83 -1.88 -10.77
CA ARG A 40 7.25 -1.22 -12.02
C ARG A 40 6.12 -1.07 -13.02
N GLU A 41 4.93 -1.59 -12.74
CA GLU A 41 3.82 -1.51 -13.67
C GLU A 41 3.30 -0.09 -13.74
N ASP A 42 3.21 0.48 -14.95
CA ASP A 42 2.74 1.86 -15.19
C ASP A 42 1.29 2.08 -14.71
N SER A 43 0.49 1.02 -14.61
CA SER A 43 -0.83 1.05 -13.96
C SER A 43 -0.73 1.47 -12.48
N SER A 44 0.41 1.28 -11.82
CA SER A 44 0.62 1.61 -10.41
C SER A 44 0.71 3.12 -10.15
N THR A 45 0.90 3.96 -11.18
CA THR A 45 0.87 5.43 -11.07
C THR A 45 -0.49 6.01 -11.44
N SER A 46 -1.13 5.48 -12.50
CA SER A 46 -2.39 6.02 -13.02
C SER A 46 -3.64 5.47 -12.32
N ASP A 47 -3.64 4.18 -11.94
CA ASP A 47 -4.73 3.53 -11.19
C ASP A 47 -4.17 2.41 -10.29
N PRO A 48 -3.42 2.77 -9.22
CA PRO A 48 -2.89 1.79 -8.28
C PRO A 48 -4.02 0.94 -7.71
N TYR A 49 -3.74 -0.36 -7.51
CA TYR A 49 -4.73 -1.26 -6.95
C TYR A 49 -5.03 -0.89 -5.50
N TRP A 50 -6.16 -0.19 -5.32
CA TRP A 50 -6.71 0.06 -4.01
C TRP A 50 -7.59 -1.12 -3.60
N PRO A 51 -7.30 -1.78 -2.46
CA PRO A 51 -8.30 -2.66 -1.88
C PRO A 51 -9.60 -1.87 -1.67
N CYS A 52 -10.74 -2.45 -2.03
CA CYS A 52 -12.03 -1.77 -1.91
C CYS A 52 -12.26 -1.32 -0.46
N GLU A 53 -13.03 -0.24 -0.27
CA GLU A 53 -13.23 0.36 1.07
C GLU A 53 -13.73 -0.65 2.11
N ASN A 54 -14.50 -1.66 1.70
CA ASN A 54 -14.93 -2.75 2.58
C ASN A 54 -13.77 -3.65 3.06
N LEU A 55 -12.74 -3.85 2.21
CA LEU A 55 -11.55 -4.63 2.53
C LEU A 55 -10.55 -3.81 3.35
N GLN A 56 -10.47 -2.49 3.07
CA GLN A 56 -9.64 -1.58 3.84
C GLN A 56 -10.26 -1.27 5.19
N ASN A 57 -11.55 -0.93 5.28
CA ASN A 57 -12.34 -0.49 6.45
C ASN A 57 -11.54 0.08 7.65
N GLY A 58 -10.48 0.86 7.39
CA GLY A 58 -9.53 1.33 8.40
C GLY A 58 -8.61 0.29 9.08
N ARG A 59 -8.53 -0.95 8.61
CA ARG A 59 -7.75 -2.05 9.17
C ARG A 59 -6.26 -1.99 8.83
N PHE A 60 -5.88 -1.36 7.73
CA PHE A 60 -4.48 -1.15 7.36
C PHE A 60 -4.31 0.12 6.53
N ASN A 61 -3.10 0.64 6.56
CA ASN A 61 -2.60 1.71 5.71
C ASN A 61 -1.81 1.09 4.54
N ILE A 62 -1.77 1.77 3.41
CA ILE A 62 -1.07 1.29 2.23
C ILE A 62 -0.27 2.40 1.55
N ILE A 63 0.93 2.05 1.09
CA ILE A 63 1.78 2.88 0.26
C ILE A 63 2.13 2.07 -0.98
N HIS A 64 1.91 2.66 -2.15
CA HIS A 64 2.38 2.17 -3.43
C HIS A 64 3.54 3.03 -3.90
N PHE A 65 4.66 2.39 -4.17
CA PHE A 65 5.79 2.96 -4.86
C PHE A 65 5.82 2.41 -6.28
N TRP A 66 5.62 3.28 -7.25
CA TRP A 66 6.10 3.02 -8.60
C TRP A 66 7.55 3.46 -8.70
N HIS A 67 8.35 2.70 -9.43
CA HIS A 67 9.71 3.09 -9.74
C HIS A 67 10.11 2.66 -11.15
N ASP A 68 11.00 3.42 -11.76
CA ASP A 68 11.67 2.96 -12.97
C ASP A 68 12.70 1.85 -12.66
N GLN A 69 13.32 1.31 -13.70
CA GLN A 69 14.27 0.20 -13.56
C GLN A 69 15.50 0.57 -12.72
N ASN A 70 15.90 1.84 -12.70
CA ASN A 70 17.12 2.31 -12.06
C ASN A 70 16.85 3.00 -10.72
N PHE A 71 15.58 3.06 -10.29
CA PHE A 71 15.12 3.88 -9.17
C PHE A 71 15.51 5.37 -9.31
N SER A 72 15.69 5.86 -10.55
CA SER A 72 15.95 7.27 -10.81
C SER A 72 14.68 8.11 -10.70
N ASN A 73 13.53 7.50 -10.97
CA ASN A 73 12.22 8.10 -10.74
C ASN A 73 11.41 7.16 -9.85
N VAL A 74 10.93 7.69 -8.73
CA VAL A 74 10.08 6.99 -7.77
C VAL A 74 8.88 7.87 -7.46
N ARG A 75 7.69 7.30 -7.67
CA ARG A 75 6.41 7.97 -7.45
C ARG A 75 5.60 7.21 -6.42
N MET A 76 4.86 7.95 -5.60
CA MET A 76 4.17 7.41 -4.45
C MET A 76 2.69 7.78 -4.45
N SER A 77 1.87 6.77 -4.18
CA SER A 77 0.47 6.96 -3.83
C SER A 77 0.22 6.25 -2.51
N SER A 78 -0.56 6.86 -1.62
CA SER A 78 -0.86 6.27 -0.31
C SER A 78 -2.29 6.54 0.11
N ARG A 79 -2.87 5.57 0.84
CA ARG A 79 -4.11 5.72 1.59
C ARG A 79 -3.86 5.27 3.02
N PHE A 80 -4.15 6.15 3.97
CA PHE A 80 -3.86 5.91 5.38
C PHE A 80 -4.81 6.71 6.27
N ARG A 81 -4.82 6.39 7.56
CA ARG A 81 -5.44 7.23 8.58
C ARG A 81 -4.38 8.06 9.29
N ASP A 82 -4.63 9.36 9.44
CA ASP A 82 -3.79 10.21 10.26
C ASP A 82 -3.98 9.94 11.77
N ALA A 83 -3.25 10.67 12.61
CA ALA A 83 -3.32 10.53 14.07
C ALA A 83 -4.72 10.86 14.64
N THR A 84 -5.58 11.56 13.89
CA THR A 84 -6.96 11.87 14.26
C THR A 84 -7.96 10.80 13.80
N GLY A 85 -7.49 9.79 13.06
CA GLY A 85 -8.31 8.76 12.44
C GLY A 85 -8.95 9.19 11.12
N LYS A 86 -8.68 10.42 10.65
CA LYS A 86 -9.18 10.93 9.37
C LYS A 86 -8.48 10.20 8.23
N PHE A 87 -9.26 9.86 7.21
CA PHE A 87 -8.75 9.27 5.99
C PHE A 87 -7.97 10.30 5.17
N CYS A 88 -6.76 9.93 4.76
CA CYS A 88 -5.85 10.72 3.96
C CYS A 88 -5.47 9.96 2.70
N GLU A 89 -5.30 10.69 1.60
CA GLU A 89 -4.90 10.14 0.31
C GLU A 89 -3.82 11.02 -0.31
N ILE A 90 -2.75 10.38 -0.78
CA ILE A 90 -1.67 10.96 -1.58
C ILE A 90 -1.69 10.25 -2.93
N LYS A 91 -1.53 10.99 -4.04
CA LYS A 91 -1.54 10.44 -5.40
C LYS A 91 -0.35 10.93 -6.19
N ASP A 92 0.37 9.97 -6.77
CA ASP A 92 1.41 10.17 -7.79
C ASP A 92 2.46 11.24 -7.43
N GLU A 93 2.84 11.28 -6.14
CA GLU A 93 3.82 12.23 -5.61
C GLU A 93 5.24 11.74 -5.91
N GLN A 94 6.07 12.60 -6.49
CA GLN A 94 7.48 12.30 -6.75
C GLN A 94 8.27 12.35 -5.43
N ILE A 95 9.01 11.28 -5.10
CA ILE A 95 9.73 11.18 -3.82
C ILE A 95 11.25 11.35 -3.98
N LEU A 96 11.79 10.98 -5.14
CA LEU A 96 13.20 11.22 -5.45
C LEU A 96 13.32 12.39 -6.46
N PRO A 97 14.25 13.33 -6.23
CA PRO A 97 14.48 14.49 -7.10
C PRO A 97 14.93 14.09 -8.51
#